data_AF-Q862E0-F1
#
_entry.id   AF-Q862E0-F1
#
_cell.length_a   1.000
_cell.length_b   1.000
_cell.length_c   1.000
_cell.angle_alpha   90.00
_cell.angle_beta   90.00
_cell.angle_gamma   90.00
#
_symmetry.space_group_name_H-M   'P 1'
#
loop_
_entity.id
_entity.type
_entity.pdbx_description
1 polymer ?
#
loop_
_entity_poly.entity_id
_entity_poly.type
_entity_poly.pdbx_seq_one_letter_code
_entity_poly.pdbx_strand_id
1 'polypeptide(L)'
;AFVAIGDYNGHVGLGVKCSKEVATAIRGAIILAKLSIVPVRRGYWGNKIGKPHTVPCKVTGLLRLRTGAASILPPEGTGICSRPVPKKL
;
A
#
# COMPACT_ATOMS: atom_id res chain seq x y z
N ALA A 1 6.79 -13.85 -8.99
CA ALA A 1 5.51 -13.55 -8.31
C ALA A 1 5.67 -12.31 -7.45
N PHE A 2 4.71 -11.39 -7.55
CA PHE A 2 4.58 -10.23 -6.65
C PHE A 2 3.44 -10.55 -5.68
N VAL A 3 3.67 -10.38 -4.38
CA VAL A 3 2.68 -10.60 -3.34
C VAL A 3 2.65 -9.37 -2.44
N ALA A 4 1.46 -8.83 -2.24
CA ALA A 4 1.21 -7.78 -1.27
C ALA A 4 0.45 -8.36 -0.07
N ILE A 5 0.81 -7.91 1.12
CA ILE A 5 0.18 -8.29 2.38
C ILE A 5 -0.16 -7.00 3.11
N GLY A 6 -1.35 -6.93 3.72
CA GLY A 6 -1.73 -5.83 4.58
C GLY A 6 -2.79 -6.24 5.59
N ASP A 7 -2.79 -5.58 6.74
CA ASP A 7 -3.74 -5.80 7.85
C ASP A 7 -4.93 -4.82 7.81
N TYR A 8 -5.05 -4.04 6.73
CA TYR A 8 -6.00 -2.92 6.56
C TYR A 8 -5.98 -1.87 7.69
N ASN A 9 -5.01 -1.96 8.61
CA ASN A 9 -4.92 -1.15 9.82
C ASN A 9 -3.63 -0.34 9.91
N GLY A 10 -2.92 -0.20 8.78
CA GLY A 10 -1.74 0.65 8.67
C GLY A 10 -0.44 -0.13 8.59
N HIS A 11 -0.46 -1.43 8.29
CA HIS A 11 0.74 -2.18 7.92
C HIS A 11 0.59 -2.76 6.53
N VAL A 12 1.59 -2.53 5.69
CA VAL A 12 1.64 -3.07 4.32
C VAL A 12 3.04 -3.63 4.07
N GLY A 13 3.11 -4.81 3.46
CA GLY A 13 4.35 -5.47 3.05
C GLY A 13 4.27 -5.90 1.59
N LEU A 14 5.38 -5.78 0.88
CA LEU A 14 5.52 -6.21 -0.51
C LEU A 14 6.67 -7.22 -0.62
N GLY A 15 6.38 -8.37 -1.21
CA GLY A 15 7.34 -9.43 -1.47
C GLY A 15 7.44 -9.73 -2.96
N VAL A 16 8.66 -9.86 -3.45
CA VAL A 16 8.95 -10.24 -4.83
C VAL A 16 9.85 -11.47 -4.80
N LYS A 17 9.42 -12.55 -5.45
CA LYS A 17 10.24 -13.76 -5.59
C LYS A 17 10.06 -14.38 -6.96
N CYS A 18 11.16 -14.85 -7.54
CA CYS A 18 11.17 -15.63 -8.78
C CYS A 18 11.59 -17.06 -8.47
N SER A 19 10.88 -18.06 -9.01
CA SER A 19 11.20 -19.49 -8.88
C SER A 19 10.65 -20.24 -10.10
N LYS A 20 11.19 -21.43 -10.37
CA LYS A 20 10.78 -22.26 -11.52
C LYS A 20 9.35 -22.81 -11.38
N GLU A 21 8.90 -23.00 -10.14
CA GLU A 21 7.53 -23.40 -9.82
C GLU A 21 6.74 -22.23 -9.21
N VAL A 22 5.49 -22.08 -9.62
CA VAL A 22 4.63 -20.98 -9.17
C VAL A 22 4.29 -21.11 -7.68
N ALA A 23 4.01 -22.32 -7.19
CA ALA A 23 3.65 -22.55 -5.80
C ALA A 23 4.79 -22.17 -4.83
N THR A 24 6.02 -22.50 -5.18
CA THR A 24 7.21 -22.16 -4.37
C THR A 24 7.55 -20.67 -4.45
N ALA A 25 7.32 -20.04 -5.61
CA ALA A 25 7.45 -18.59 -5.79
C ALA A 25 6.48 -17.83 -4.89
N ILE A 26 5.20 -18.24 -4.83
CA ILE A 26 4.17 -17.58 -4.01
C ILE A 26 4.49 -17.76 -2.52
N ARG A 27 4.75 -18.97 -2.05
CA ARG A 27 5.07 -19.24 -0.64
C ARG A 27 6.28 -18.44 -0.16
N GLY A 28 7.33 -18.36 -0.97
CA GLY A 28 8.50 -17.56 -0.63
C GLY A 28 8.29 -16.05 -0.75
N ALA A 29 7.45 -15.59 -1.68
CA ALA A 29 7.07 -14.18 -1.77
C ALA A 29 6.24 -13.73 -0.56
N ILE A 30 5.36 -14.60 -0.01
CA ILE A 30 4.60 -14.33 1.22
C ILE A 30 5.56 -14.13 2.41
N ILE A 31 6.56 -15.00 2.58
CA ILE A 31 7.52 -14.89 3.66
C ILE A 31 8.31 -13.58 3.54
N LEU A 32 8.79 -13.25 2.34
CA LEU A 32 9.48 -11.98 2.09
C LEU A 32 8.59 -10.76 2.37
N ALA A 33 7.32 -10.81 1.97
CA ALA A 33 6.36 -9.73 2.24
C ALA A 33 6.09 -9.53 3.74
N LYS A 34 6.10 -10.59 4.55
CA LYS A 34 5.97 -10.49 6.02
C LYS A 34 7.22 -9.91 6.69
N LEU A 35 8.40 -10.14 6.11
CA LEU A 35 9.65 -9.55 6.63
C LEU A 35 9.77 -8.06 6.28
N SER A 36 9.21 -7.63 5.15
CA SER A 36 9.28 -6.25 4.65
C SER A 36 8.07 -5.38 5.04
N ILE A 37 7.45 -5.64 6.19
CA ILE A 37 6.29 -4.86 6.65
C ILE A 37 6.71 -3.42 6.96
N VAL A 38 6.01 -2.48 6.35
CA VAL A 38 6.19 -1.04 6.55
C VAL A 38 4.94 -0.46 7.22
N PRO A 39 5.09 0.33 8.31
CA PRO A 39 3.97 1.04 8.90
C PRO A 39 3.57 2.24 8.04
N VAL A 40 2.27 2.37 7.78
CA VAL A 40 1.63 3.46 7.05
C VAL A 40 0.99 4.42 8.05
N ARG A 41 1.47 5.67 8.05
CA ARG A 41 0.86 6.74 8.85
C ARG A 41 -0.48 7.15 8.26
N ARG A 42 -1.54 6.97 9.06
CA ARG A 42 -2.89 7.48 8.77
C ARG A 42 -3.13 8.80 9.52
N GLY A 43 -3.97 9.65 8.95
CA GLY A 43 -4.32 10.98 9.42
C GLY A 43 -5.71 11.39 8.93
N TYR A 44 -6.01 12.67 9.06
CA TYR A 44 -7.30 13.28 8.69
C TYR A 44 -7.07 14.27 7.56
N TRP A 45 -8.02 14.42 6.63
CA TRP A 45 -7.95 15.53 5.67
C TRP A 45 -8.07 16.87 6.42
N GLY A 46 -9.04 16.96 7.34
CA GLY A 46 -9.43 18.19 8.03
C GLY A 46 -9.46 18.02 9.55
N ASN A 47 -10.63 18.25 10.16
CA ASN A 47 -10.76 18.17 11.61
C ASN A 47 -10.51 16.74 12.12
N LYS A 48 -9.94 16.61 13.32
CA LYS A 48 -9.55 15.32 13.93
C LYS A 48 -10.75 14.63 14.59
N ILE A 49 -11.78 14.33 13.80
CA ILE A 49 -13.01 13.68 14.27
C ILE A 49 -13.02 12.23 13.77
N GLY A 50 -13.29 11.27 14.65
CA GLY A 50 -13.48 9.86 14.27
C GLY A 50 -12.18 9.08 14.09
N LYS A 51 -12.19 8.12 13.15
CA LYS A 51 -11.01 7.28 12.82
C LYS A 51 -10.21 7.93 11.69
N PRO A 52 -8.88 7.77 11.66
CA PRO A 52 -8.06 8.37 10.61
C PRO A 52 -8.37 7.71 9.25
N HIS A 53 -8.86 8.51 8.31
CA HIS A 53 -9.39 8.09 7.01
C HIS A 53 -8.49 8.45 5.81
N THR A 54 -7.40 9.20 6.04
CA THR A 54 -6.50 9.62 4.95
C THR A 54 -5.02 9.52 5.30
N VAL A 55 -4.12 9.82 4.37
CA VAL A 55 -2.67 9.98 4.62
C VAL A 55 -2.40 11.46 4.97
N PRO A 56 -1.61 11.77 6.01
CA PRO A 56 -1.47 13.15 6.53
C PRO A 56 -0.77 14.12 5.58
N CYS A 57 0.03 13.63 4.62
CA CYS A 57 0.77 14.46 3.66
C CYS A 57 0.67 13.86 2.26
N LYS A 58 0.86 14.68 1.22
CA LYS A 58 1.08 14.18 -0.14
C LYS A 58 2.46 13.51 -0.19
N VAL A 59 2.48 12.18 -0.38
CA VAL A 59 3.74 11.41 -0.47
C VAL A 59 3.94 10.95 -1.90
N THR A 60 5.03 11.37 -2.52
CA THR A 60 5.48 10.82 -3.81
C THR A 60 6.57 9.78 -3.58
N GLY A 61 6.29 8.52 -3.89
CA GLY A 61 7.31 7.47 -3.92
C GLY A 61 8.20 7.58 -5.16
N LEU A 62 9.51 7.66 -4.98
CA LEU A 62 10.49 7.62 -6.07
C LEU A 62 11.04 6.19 -6.21
N LEU A 63 10.39 5.38 -7.05
CA LEU A 63 10.90 4.06 -7.46
C LEU A 63 10.83 3.94 -8.99
N ARG A 64 11.84 4.47 -9.69
CA ARG A 64 12.22 4.34 -11.14
C ARG A 64 11.14 4.28 -12.24
N LEU A 65 9.87 4.52 -11.94
CA LEU A 65 8.83 4.92 -12.87
C LEU A 65 8.01 5.99 -12.16
N ARG A 66 7.89 7.14 -12.80
CA ARG A 66 7.10 8.29 -12.34
C ARG A 66 5.62 7.90 -12.28
N THR A 67 5.23 7.18 -11.24
CA THR A 67 3.86 7.08 -10.76
C THR A 67 3.79 7.91 -9.51
N GLY A 68 3.63 9.22 -9.71
CA GLY A 68 3.25 10.09 -8.61
C GLY A 68 1.96 9.56 -8.04
N ALA A 69 2.01 8.92 -6.87
CA ALA A 69 0.87 8.86 -5.97
C ALA A 69 0.62 10.28 -5.44
N ALA A 70 0.30 11.21 -6.34
CA ALA A 70 -0.29 12.48 -5.95
C ALA A 70 -1.68 12.13 -5.43
N SER A 71 -1.76 11.80 -4.15
CA SER A 71 -3.02 11.70 -3.44
C SER A 71 -3.62 13.11 -3.43
N ILE A 72 -4.41 13.43 -4.45
CA ILE A 72 -5.41 14.49 -4.39
C ILE A 72 -6.48 13.88 -3.48
N LEU A 73 -6.59 14.43 -2.27
CA LEU A 73 -6.63 13.60 -1.09
C LEU A 73 -8.03 13.12 -0.65
N PRO A 74 -9.03 12.89 -1.52
CA PRO A 74 -10.41 13.45 -1.52
C PRO A 74 -11.17 13.37 -0.15
N PRO A 75 -12.12 14.28 0.16
CA PRO A 75 -12.80 14.36 1.49
C PRO A 75 -13.44 13.03 1.93
N GLU A 76 -13.85 12.91 3.21
CA GLU A 76 -14.49 11.68 3.71
C GLU A 76 -15.61 11.19 2.75
N GLY A 77 -15.53 9.93 2.31
CA GLY A 77 -16.53 9.28 1.45
C GLY A 77 -16.13 9.05 -0.01
N THR A 78 -15.04 9.64 -0.51
CA THR A 78 -14.67 9.51 -1.95
C THR A 78 -13.94 8.21 -2.33
N GLY A 79 -13.48 7.44 -1.34
CA GLY A 79 -12.75 6.18 -1.59
C GLY A 79 -11.38 6.37 -2.25
N ILE A 80 -10.74 5.25 -2.61
CA ILE A 80 -9.37 5.27 -3.16
C ILE A 80 -9.40 5.59 -4.67
N CYS A 81 -9.07 6.82 -5.04
CA CYS A 81 -8.94 7.26 -6.43
C CYS A 81 -7.56 6.90 -7.02
N SER A 82 -7.34 5.64 -7.37
CA SER A 82 -6.10 5.18 -8.03
C SER A 82 -6.31 4.12 -9.12
N ARG A 83 -5.25 3.71 -9.82
CA ARG A 83 -5.29 2.57 -10.76
C ARG A 83 -5.62 1.27 -10.02
N PRO A 84 -6.14 0.23 -10.70
CA PRO A 84 -6.61 -1.00 -10.03
C PRO A 84 -5.54 -1.77 -9.25
N VAL A 85 -4.25 -1.60 -9.58
CA VAL A 85 -3.14 -2.22 -8.84
C VAL A 85 -2.89 -1.51 -7.50
N PRO A 86 -2.64 -0.18 -7.45
CA PRO A 86 -2.50 0.53 -6.18
C PRO A 86 -3.80 0.66 -5.37
N LYS A 87 -4.98 0.36 -5.95
CA LYS A 87 -6.24 0.23 -5.19
C LYS A 87 -6.31 -1.01 -4.29
N LYS A 88 -5.56 -2.06 -4.64
CA LYS A 88 -5.58 -3.36 -3.95
C LYS A 88 -4.46 -3.47 -2.89
N LEU A 89 -3.47 -2.58 -2.96
CA LEU A 89 -2.40 -2.41 -1.98
C LEU A 89 -2.94 -1.62 -0.79
#